data_AF-V8CEQ9-F1
#
_entry.id   AF-V8CEQ9-F1
#
_cell.length_a   1.000
_cell.length_b   1.000
_cell.length_c   1.000
_cell.angle_alpha   90.00
_cell.angle_beta   90.00
_cell.angle_gamma   90.00
#
_symmetry.space_group_name_H-M   'P 1'
#
loop_
_entity.id
_entity.type
_entity.pdbx_description
1 polymer ?
#
loop_
_entity_poly.entity_id
_entity_poly.type
_entity_poly.pdbx_seq_one_letter_code
_entity_poly.pdbx_strand_id
1 'polypeptide(L)' 'MRQIIFGNTKVDIENGKVDIQDKKVDIESVLSEKGSNFSVKTTVHIHRLFEKFGFDEVFGRSAVMELLVIWD' A
#
# COMPACT_ATOMS: atom_id res chain seq x y z
N MET A 1 12.65 -23.50 -28.26
CA MET A 1 12.69 -22.03 -28.03
C MET A 1 11.44 -21.65 -27.26
N ARG A 2 11.56 -21.03 -26.08
CA ARG A 2 10.41 -20.55 -25.31
C ARG A 2 10.64 -19.08 -25.01
N GLN A 3 9.90 -18.22 -25.69
CA GLN A 3 9.92 -16.79 -25.46
C GLN A 3 8.95 -16.49 -24.31
N ILE A 4 9.47 -16.02 -23.18
CA ILE A 4 8.67 -15.54 -22.06
C ILE A 4 8.42 -14.06 -22.32
N ILE A 5 7.17 -13.72 -22.65
CA ILE A 5 6.74 -12.33 -22.84
C ILE A 5 6.25 -11.84 -21.47
N PHE A 6 7.05 -11.02 -20.79
CA PHE A 6 6.56 -10.24 -19.66
C PHE A 6 5.75 -9.07 -20.21
N GLY A 7 4.49 -8.98 -19.78
CA GLY A 7 3.43 -8.14 -20.32
C GLY A 7 3.86 -6.72 -20.68
N ASN A 8 3.89 -6.46 -21.99
CA ASN A 8 3.75 -5.12 -22.55
C ASN A 8 2.27 -4.74 -22.63
N THR A 9 1.49 -5.11 -21.61
CA THR A 9 0.05 -4.87 -21.54
C THR A 9 -0.13 -3.39 -21.27
N LYS A 10 -0.19 -2.61 -22.36
CA LYS A 10 -0.63 -1.22 -22.32
C LYS A 10 -1.98 -1.23 -21.60
N VAL A 11 -2.04 -0.59 -20.44
CA VAL A 11 -3.28 -0.47 -19.67
C VAL A 11 -4.17 0.44 -20.51
N ASP A 12 -5.23 -0.13 -21.08
CA ASP A 12 -6.14 0.61 -21.95
C ASP A 12 -7.15 1.35 -21.06
N ILE A 13 -6.90 2.65 -20.83
CA ILE A 13 -7.74 3.53 -20.01
C ILE A 13 -8.81 4.21 -20.89
N GLU A 14 -9.10 3.64 -22.06
CA GLU A 14 -9.83 4.33 -23.12
C GLU A 14 -11.34 4.46 -22.86
N ASN A 15 -11.92 3.81 -21.83
CA ASN A 15 -13.38 3.88 -21.64
C ASN A 15 -13.91 3.91 -20.18
N GLY A 16 -13.04 3.98 -19.18
CA GLY A 16 -13.44 4.25 -17.80
C GLY A 16 -13.18 5.71 -17.48
N LYS A 17 -14.23 6.54 -17.32
CA LYS A 17 -14.06 7.91 -16.84
C LYS A 17 -13.39 7.85 -15.47
N VAL A 18 -12.08 8.08 -15.42
CA VAL A 18 -11.37 8.25 -14.15
C VAL A 18 -11.75 9.63 -13.64
N ASP A 19 -12.56 9.67 -12.59
CA ASP A 19 -12.91 10.90 -11.90
C ASP A 19 -11.71 11.36 -11.08
N ILE A 20 -10.81 12.08 -11.75
CA ILE A 20 -9.68 12.73 -11.10
C ILE A 20 -10.26 14.01 -10.51
N GLN A 21 -10.24 14.10 -9.18
CA GLN A 21 -10.65 15.31 -8.48
C GLN A 21 -9.95 16.54 -9.10
N ASP A 22 -10.67 17.65 -9.28
CA ASP A 22 -10.12 18.88 -9.88
C ASP A 22 -8.91 19.43 -9.10
N LYS A 23 -8.86 19.14 -7.80
CA LYS A 23 -7.76 19.53 -6.92
C LYS A 23 -6.70 18.42 -6.90
N LYS A 24 -5.47 18.77 -7.26
CA LYS A 24 -4.29 17.93 -7.01
C LYS A 24 -4.24 17.57 -5.53
N VAL A 25 -4.28 16.28 -5.23
CA VAL A 25 -4.13 15.78 -3.87
C VAL A 25 -2.69 16.00 -3.44
N ASP A 26 -2.50 16.73 -2.35
CA ASP A 26 -1.21 16.85 -1.68
C ASP A 26 -0.98 15.61 -0.80
N ILE A 27 -0.40 14.59 -1.41
CA ILE A 27 -0.17 13.29 -0.75
C ILE A 27 0.77 13.48 0.46
N GLU A 28 1.74 14.38 0.38
CA GLU A 28 2.70 14.61 1.47
C GLU A 28 2.01 15.19 2.70
N SER A 29 1.14 16.18 2.50
CA SER A 29 0.33 16.74 3.59
C SER A 29 -0.64 15.69 4.17
N VAL A 30 -1.33 14.93 3.32
CA VAL A 30 -2.28 13.89 3.77
C VAL A 30 -1.56 12.79 4.57
N LEU A 31 -0.38 12.35 4.12
CA LEU A 31 0.42 11.35 4.83
C LEU A 31 1.00 11.90 6.12
N SER A 32 1.46 13.15 6.12
CA SER A 32 1.98 13.82 7.33
C SER A 32 0.90 13.96 8.38
N GLU A 33 -0.31 14.39 8.00
CA GLU A 33 -1.45 14.48 8.91
C GLU A 33 -1.81 13.09 9.48
N LYS A 34 -1.99 12.08 8.63
CA LYS A 34 -2.35 10.73 9.06
C LYS A 34 -1.28 10.06 9.93
N GLY A 35 -0.01 10.26 9.59
CA GLY A 35 1.13 9.64 10.28
C GLY A 35 1.52 10.35 11.57
N SER A 36 1.22 11.65 11.70
CA SER A 36 1.66 12.48 12.84
C SER A 36 1.20 11.97 14.20
N ASN A 37 0.05 11.30 14.27
CA ASN A 37 -0.53 10.80 15.52
C ASN A 37 -0.10 9.37 15.87
N PHE A 38 0.77 8.74 15.08
CA PHE A 38 1.24 7.39 15.35
C PHE A 38 2.43 7.39 16.30
N SER A 39 2.43 6.40 17.21
CA SER A 39 3.62 6.10 18.00
C SER A 39 4.74 5.55 17.11
N VAL A 40 5.99 5.66 17.57
CA VAL A 40 7.14 5.03 16.89
C VAL A 40 6.91 3.52 16.67
N LYS A 41 6.34 2.81 17.66
CA LYS A 41 6.02 1.37 17.57
C LYS A 41 4.99 1.09 16.46
N THR A 42 3.94 1.92 16.38
CA THR A 42 2.92 1.82 15.34
C THR A 42 3.51 2.04 13.95
N THR A 43 4.36 3.05 13.78
CA THR A 43 5.02 3.34 12.49
C THR A 43 5.87 2.17 12.03
N VAL A 44 6.67 1.57 12.92
CA VAL A 44 7.46 0.36 12.61
C VAL A 44 6.56 -0.81 12.20
N HIS A 45 5.43 -1.01 12.89
CA HIS A 45 4.49 -2.08 12.54
C HIS A 45 3.85 -1.88 11.17
N ILE A 46 3.50 -0.64 10.80
CA ILE A 46 2.95 -0.32 9.47
C ILE A 46 3.97 -0.69 8.38
N HIS A 47 5.24 -0.31 8.54
CA HIS A 47 6.28 -0.67 7.57
C HIS A 47 6.43 -2.18 7.41
N ARG A 48 6.43 -2.95 8.51
CA ARG A 48 6.50 -4.42 8.47
C ARG A 48 5.30 -5.04 7.74
N LEU A 49 4.10 -4.52 7.98
CA LEU A 49 2.89 -4.99 7.29
C LEU A 49 3.00 -4.75 5.78
N PHE A 50 3.42 -3.55 5.36
CA PHE A 50 3.61 -3.25 3.94
C PHE A 50 4.73 -4.08 3.31
N GLU A 51 5.84 -4.31 4.02
CA GLU A 51 6.94 -5.14 3.52
C GLU A 51 6.50 -6.59 3.29
N LYS A 52 5.62 -7.13 4.15
CA LYS A 52 5.13 -8.50 4.01
C LYS A 52 4.00 -8.66 3.00
N PHE A 53 3.02 -7.75 3.00
CA PHE A 53 1.76 -7.93 2.26
C PHE A 53 1.62 -6.99 1.05
N GLY A 54 2.44 -5.96 0.93
CA GLY A 54 2.33 -4.98 -0.16
C GLY A 54 0.99 -4.24 -0.16
N PHE A 55 0.52 -3.86 -1.34
CA PHE A 55 -0.72 -3.07 -1.51
C PHE A 55 -1.94 -3.90 -1.89
N ASP A 56 -1.75 -5.06 -2.54
CA ASP A 56 -2.82 -5.84 -3.16
C ASP A 56 -3.25 -7.06 -2.32
N GLU A 57 -2.46 -7.46 -1.32
CA GLU A 57 -2.75 -8.64 -0.50
C GLU A 57 -3.62 -8.30 0.72
N VAL A 58 -4.71 -9.06 0.90
CA VAL A 58 -5.59 -8.93 2.06
C VAL A 58 -5.11 -9.85 3.18
N PHE A 59 -4.88 -9.29 4.37
CA PHE A 59 -4.42 -10.06 5.53
C PHE A 59 -5.38 -9.98 6.73
N GLY A 60 -5.44 -11.07 7.50
CA GLY A 60 -6.28 -11.18 8.70
C GLY A 60 -5.50 -10.99 10.00
N ARG A 61 -6.22 -10.91 11.13
CA ARG A 61 -5.65 -10.68 12.47
C ARG A 61 -4.59 -11.71 12.87
N SER A 62 -4.78 -13.00 12.53
CA SER A 62 -3.81 -14.05 12.86
C SER A 62 -2.45 -13.80 12.21
N ALA A 63 -2.45 -13.45 10.92
CA ALA A 63 -1.22 -13.16 10.17
C ALA A 63 -0.50 -11.90 10.69
N VAL A 64 -1.27 -10.90 11.14
CA VAL A 64 -0.74 -9.71 11.81
C VAL A 64 -0.07 -10.08 13.13
N MET A 65 -0.69 -10.94 13.93
CA MET A 65 -0.19 -11.31 15.25
C MET A 65 1.10 -12.15 15.19
N GLU A 66 1.25 -12.97 14.16
CA GLU A 66 2.51 -13.70 13.89
C GLU A 66 3.64 -12.75 13.42
N LEU A 67 3.30 -11.71 12.67
CA LEU A 67 4.28 -10.76 12.11
C LEU A 67 4.74 -9.72 13.14
N LEU A 68 3.79 -9.20 13.90
CA LEU A 68 4.04 -8.15 14.85
C LEU A 68 4.48 -8.78 16.16
N VAL A 69 5.79 -8.72 16.40
CA VAL A 69 6.36 -9.08 17.70
C VAL A 69 5.86 -8.08 18.75
N ILE A 70 4.82 -8.45 19.49
CA ILE A 70 4.30 -7.70 20.63
C ILE A 70 5.14 -8.09 21.86
N TRP A 71 6.36 -7.56 21.96
CA TRP A 71 7.01 -7.49 23.27
C TRP A 71 6.80 -6.08 23.83
N ASP A 72 6.61 -6.02 25.15
CA ASP A 72 6.36 -4.82 25.95
C ASP A 72 7.64 -3.98 26.06
#